data_AF-A0A2E0UNW4-F1
#
_entry.id   AF-A0A2E0UNW4-F1
#
_cell.length_a   1.000
_cell.length_b   1.000
_cell.length_c   1.000
_cell.angle_alpha   90.00
_cell.angle_beta   90.00
_cell.angle_gamma   90.00
#
_symmetry.space_group_name_H-M   'P 1'
#
loop_
_entity.id
_entity.type
_entity.pdbx_description
1 polymer ?
#
loop_
_entity_poly.entity_id
_entity_poly.type
_entity_poly.pdbx_seq_one_letter_code
_entity_poly.pdbx_strand_id
1 'polypeptide(L)'
;MHTSKYSFQFTAQLLSLLLITCLMAATLSACSAQVDAGLTEQQKPTSEILSTPTPIPTLPPFDETTVVFAEERHNRNETCSRTFDLHKTSYGTLTINIADNLVEPRDFEELAGQVVERYMALSNTFPNFMNRPISVFILSNPAVGDCYSKDTFVFVDPNELDSRSFIENMLGAGLDSSEYWVRAGLASLVLGEGLDQAVLQAWYETTDDLDMAGLFYARFLDDWASEEEREIARMSAASLVQYALEAESIQPGQLVKRVNNDVRTRWLASLGVDRAVSYPYDGFFTDFLYSESRDCQLIVKTDTMKFCLNRIPQQEYFDEISEAEFFIYDAYYGRKVLAEYIMSEAPSIGHLMSPEETINLEVIDLGDRLGYTHENSIKINRSSTYYDILHEVVHTFEWNSTLNNGDRIWMVEGFAEYLGKLLTIYPQTAKRCVYEDLTGPLNTEETSSALGTPGTTYWYQLDSEQFNASKAWYLAQGGQMENEEVIDPRLYTDAVAFATMYRDAYGGSRGNPIGVKYSSLYPNYNLEDQNGLELSYTQAASFVAWLCDTYSIDRVLDVYVNQAEDGLLDGKTYQELKSEWQAYLLSKGEGITIPGR
;
A
#
# COMPACT_ATOMS: atom_id res chain seq x y z
N MET A 1 56.90 -8.78 -15.01
CA MET A 1 55.90 -7.73 -15.33
C MET A 1 54.61 -8.09 -14.63
N HIS A 2 54.39 -7.52 -13.45
CA HIS A 2 53.10 -7.51 -12.75
C HIS A 2 52.86 -6.06 -12.32
N THR A 3 51.83 -5.42 -12.88
CA THR A 3 51.26 -4.15 -12.42
C THR A 3 49.74 -4.36 -12.40
N SER A 4 49.19 -4.66 -11.23
CA SER A 4 48.55 -3.72 -10.28
C SER A 4 47.16 -3.24 -10.73
N LYS A 5 46.16 -4.10 -10.49
CA LYS A 5 44.72 -3.74 -10.41
C LYS A 5 44.36 -3.00 -9.10
N TYR A 6 45.27 -2.95 -8.13
CA TYR A 6 45.04 -2.36 -6.81
C TYR A 6 45.12 -0.83 -6.78
N SER A 7 45.68 -0.19 -7.81
CA SER A 7 45.79 1.27 -7.86
C SER A 7 44.49 2.00 -8.15
N PHE A 8 43.49 1.34 -8.77
CA PHE A 8 42.28 2.02 -9.26
C PHE A 8 41.15 2.07 -8.22
N GLN A 9 41.04 1.04 -7.36
CA GLN A 9 40.06 1.04 -6.28
C GLN A 9 40.42 2.02 -5.15
N PHE A 10 41.72 2.21 -4.89
CA PHE A 10 42.17 3.14 -3.85
C PHE A 10 41.95 4.61 -4.23
N THR A 11 42.09 4.96 -5.52
CA THR A 11 41.81 6.32 -5.99
C THR A 11 40.32 6.66 -5.99
N ALA A 12 39.45 5.68 -6.28
CA ALA A 12 38.00 5.89 -6.22
C ALA A 12 37.51 6.14 -4.78
N GLN A 13 37.99 5.37 -3.80
CA GLN A 13 37.62 5.55 -2.39
C GLN A 13 38.14 6.87 -1.79
N LEU A 14 39.33 7.34 -2.21
CA LEU A 14 39.86 8.63 -1.76
C LEU A 14 39.08 9.82 -2.34
N LEU A 15 38.59 9.73 -3.59
CA LEU A 15 37.74 10.76 -4.20
C LEU A 15 36.37 10.84 -3.52
N SER A 16 35.78 9.70 -3.12
CA SER A 16 34.52 9.66 -2.38
C SER A 16 34.64 10.30 -0.99
N LEU A 17 35.73 10.03 -0.26
CA LEU A 17 35.98 10.63 1.05
C LEU A 17 36.23 12.15 0.98
N LEU A 18 36.87 12.63 -0.10
CA LEU A 18 37.12 14.05 -0.33
C LEU A 18 35.84 14.81 -0.71
N LEU A 19 34.92 14.17 -1.43
CA LEU A 19 33.60 14.76 -1.72
C LEU A 19 32.74 14.88 -0.47
N ILE A 20 32.74 13.87 0.40
CA ILE A 20 31.96 13.87 1.65
C ILE A 20 32.47 14.94 2.62
N THR A 21 33.79 15.15 2.70
CA THR A 21 34.37 16.19 3.55
C THR A 21 34.13 17.61 3.02
N CYS A 22 34.09 17.81 1.70
CA CYS A 22 33.70 19.09 1.10
C CYS A 22 32.21 19.42 1.30
N LEU A 23 31.32 18.41 1.27
CA LEU A 23 29.88 18.59 1.51
C LEU A 23 29.55 18.91 2.98
N MET A 24 30.29 18.33 3.93
CA MET A 24 30.10 18.62 5.36
C MET A 24 30.69 19.96 5.81
N ALA A 25 31.65 20.53 5.08
CA ALA A 25 32.21 21.85 5.38
C ALA A 25 31.27 23.00 4.95
N ALA A 26 30.34 22.76 4.02
CA ALA A 26 29.40 23.77 3.52
C ALA A 26 28.17 23.97 4.42
N THR A 27 27.87 23.03 5.32
CA THR A 27 26.66 23.06 6.17
C THR A 27 26.88 23.66 7.57
N LEU A 28 28.09 24.12 7.89
CA LEU A 28 28.44 24.67 9.21
C LEU A 28 28.67 26.20 9.27
N SER A 29 28.35 26.98 8.21
CA SER A 29 28.54 28.45 8.24
C SER A 29 27.27 29.30 8.28
N ALA A 30 26.07 28.71 8.36
CA ALA A 30 24.82 29.46 8.37
C ALA A 30 24.00 29.21 9.63
N CYS A 31 24.46 29.71 10.78
CA CYS A 31 23.61 29.97 11.95
C CYS A 31 24.31 30.94 12.92
N SER A 32 24.04 32.24 12.78
CA SER A 32 24.19 33.20 13.88
C SER A 32 22.91 34.04 13.95
N ALA A 33 21.99 33.66 14.83
CA ALA A 33 20.84 34.48 15.17
C ALA A 33 21.25 35.44 16.30
N GLN A 34 21.18 36.74 16.04
CA GLN A 34 21.27 37.78 17.05
C GLN A 34 19.85 38.09 17.54
N VAL A 35 19.65 37.91 18.85
CA VAL A 35 18.47 38.36 19.58
C VAL A 35 18.58 39.87 19.75
N ASP A 36 17.51 40.61 19.42
CA ASP A 36 17.26 41.88 20.09
C ASP A 36 15.76 42.16 20.25
N ALA A 37 15.45 42.65 21.44
CA ALA A 37 14.10 42.83 21.95
C ALA A 37 13.55 44.22 21.64
N GLY A 38 12.29 44.25 21.24
CA GLY A 38 11.24 45.25 21.50
C GLY A 38 11.55 46.75 21.45
N LEU A 39 10.76 47.48 20.66
CA LEU A 39 10.07 48.69 21.12
C LEU A 39 8.92 49.06 20.16
N THR A 40 7.81 49.41 20.78
CA THR A 40 6.54 49.89 20.24
C THR A 40 6.71 51.23 19.52
N GLU A 41 6.16 51.37 18.31
CA GLU A 41 5.70 52.68 17.84
C GLU A 41 4.52 52.55 16.86
N GLN A 42 3.57 53.45 17.08
CA GLN A 42 2.24 53.50 16.50
C GLN A 42 2.28 54.50 15.33
N GLN A 43 1.98 54.09 14.08
CA GLN A 43 1.68 55.06 13.02
C GLN A 43 0.82 54.52 11.86
N LYS A 44 -0.37 55.13 11.74
CA LYS A 44 -1.21 55.51 10.58
C LYS A 44 -1.33 54.64 9.30
N PRO A 45 -2.52 54.64 8.67
CA PRO A 45 -2.83 53.83 7.50
C PRO A 45 -2.14 54.42 6.27
N THR A 46 -1.44 53.57 5.53
CA THR A 46 -0.86 53.90 4.22
C THR A 46 -1.65 53.17 3.15
N SER A 47 -2.01 53.96 2.13
CA SER A 47 -2.92 53.72 1.02
C SER A 47 -2.76 52.38 0.30
N GLU A 48 -3.90 51.90 -0.19
CA GLU A 48 -4.05 50.92 -1.26
C GLU A 48 -3.02 51.16 -2.38
N ILE A 49 -2.08 50.23 -2.53
CA ILE A 49 -1.36 50.05 -3.78
C ILE A 49 -2.22 49.08 -4.59
N LEU A 50 -2.91 49.65 -5.57
CA LEU A 50 -3.55 48.89 -6.64
C LEU A 50 -2.43 48.10 -7.36
N SER A 51 -2.36 46.80 -7.11
CA SER A 51 -1.52 45.88 -7.87
C SER A 51 -2.04 45.87 -9.31
N THR A 52 -1.33 46.53 -10.22
CA THR A 52 -1.56 46.36 -11.66
C THR A 52 -1.39 44.88 -12.01
N PRO A 53 -2.33 44.28 -12.77
CA PRO A 53 -2.20 42.89 -13.20
C PRO A 53 -0.96 42.74 -14.07
N THR A 54 -0.10 41.79 -13.72
CA THR A 54 1.02 41.35 -14.56
C THR A 54 0.43 40.86 -15.89
N PRO A 55 0.95 41.27 -17.06
CA PRO A 55 0.46 40.78 -18.34
C PRO A 55 0.59 39.25 -18.40
N ILE A 56 -0.50 38.58 -18.75
CA ILE A 56 -0.51 37.16 -19.14
C ILE A 56 0.57 36.98 -20.22
N PRO A 57 1.48 35.99 -20.12
CA PRO A 57 2.37 35.66 -21.23
C PRO A 57 1.53 35.26 -22.43
N THR A 58 1.32 36.19 -23.37
CA THR A 58 0.80 35.85 -24.69
C THR A 58 1.83 34.98 -25.37
N LEU A 59 1.49 33.71 -25.59
CA LEU A 59 2.17 32.88 -26.58
C LEU A 59 2.29 33.66 -27.89
N PRO A 60 3.35 33.44 -28.68
CA PRO A 60 3.42 34.02 -30.01
C PRO A 60 2.14 33.70 -30.78
N PRO A 61 1.63 34.64 -31.60
CA PRO A 61 0.44 34.39 -32.41
C PRO A 61 0.64 33.10 -33.21
N PHE A 62 -0.45 32.35 -33.38
CA PHE A 62 -0.52 31.19 -34.27
C PHE A 62 -0.05 31.63 -35.66
N ASP A 63 1.22 31.36 -35.97
CA ASP A 63 1.76 31.57 -37.29
C ASP A 63 1.44 30.29 -38.07
N GLU A 64 0.43 30.36 -38.94
CA GLU A 64 0.02 29.29 -39.88
C GLU A 64 1.15 28.86 -40.83
N THR A 65 2.38 29.38 -40.67
CA THR A 65 3.56 28.95 -41.39
C THR A 65 4.02 27.59 -40.91
N THR A 66 3.42 26.54 -41.49
CA THR A 66 3.89 25.15 -41.58
C THR A 66 4.41 24.55 -40.27
N VAL A 67 3.54 23.81 -39.59
CA VAL A 67 3.93 22.92 -38.48
C VAL A 67 4.98 21.94 -39.01
N VAL A 68 6.25 22.10 -38.61
CA VAL A 68 7.31 21.18 -39.03
C VAL A 68 7.36 20.02 -38.04
N PHE A 69 6.98 18.84 -38.51
CA PHE A 69 7.12 17.60 -37.74
C PHE A 69 8.54 17.05 -37.89
N ALA A 70 9.21 16.83 -36.76
CA ALA A 70 10.48 16.12 -36.71
C ALA A 70 10.22 14.64 -36.46
N GLU A 71 10.90 13.76 -37.21
CA GLU A 71 10.89 12.32 -36.95
C GLU A 71 11.77 12.00 -35.73
N GLU A 72 11.22 11.27 -34.77
CA GLU A 72 11.93 10.78 -33.58
C GLU A 72 11.47 9.34 -33.27
N ARG A 73 12.11 8.70 -32.28
CA ARG A 73 11.75 7.37 -31.80
C ARG A 73 11.51 7.37 -30.30
N HIS A 74 10.33 6.93 -29.88
CA HIS A 74 10.05 6.63 -28.47
C HIS A 74 10.70 5.30 -28.09
N ASN A 75 11.51 5.29 -27.04
CA ASN A 75 12.07 4.08 -26.43
C ASN A 75 11.24 3.67 -25.21
N ARG A 76 11.27 2.38 -24.87
CA ARG A 76 10.57 1.88 -23.68
C ARG A 76 11.03 2.64 -22.44
N ASN A 77 10.07 3.05 -21.63
CA ASN A 77 10.31 3.73 -20.36
C ASN A 77 9.28 3.26 -19.33
N GLU A 78 9.28 3.88 -18.16
CA GLU A 78 8.39 3.51 -17.06
C GLU A 78 6.90 3.78 -17.37
N THR A 79 6.59 4.79 -18.20
CA THR A 79 5.23 5.22 -18.52
C THR A 79 4.67 4.58 -19.80
N CYS A 80 5.47 3.89 -20.59
CA CYS A 80 5.05 3.21 -21.82
C CYS A 80 6.06 2.14 -22.26
N SER A 81 5.62 0.88 -22.31
CA SER A 81 6.47 -0.28 -22.63
C SER A 81 6.68 -0.50 -24.14
N ARG A 82 6.11 0.36 -24.98
CA ARG A 82 6.22 0.29 -26.45
C ARG A 82 7.39 1.12 -26.97
N THR A 83 8.03 0.58 -28.01
CA THR A 83 8.96 1.34 -28.86
C THR A 83 8.26 1.61 -30.18
N PHE A 84 8.27 2.86 -30.63
CA PHE A 84 7.66 3.26 -31.89
C PHE A 84 8.33 4.53 -32.43
N ASP A 85 8.29 4.68 -33.74
CA ASP A 85 8.69 5.91 -34.42
C ASP A 85 7.55 6.92 -34.31
N LEU A 86 7.85 8.22 -34.29
CA LEU A 86 6.87 9.27 -34.06
C LEU A 86 7.21 10.56 -34.78
N HIS A 87 6.19 11.39 -35.00
CA HIS A 87 6.28 12.72 -35.54
C HIS A 87 6.05 13.72 -34.41
N LYS A 88 7.01 14.61 -34.19
CA LYS A 88 7.03 15.53 -33.06
C LYS A 88 6.92 16.97 -33.52
N THR A 89 6.09 17.73 -32.83
CA THR A 89 6.02 19.19 -32.93
C THR A 89 5.91 19.83 -31.54
N SER A 90 6.19 21.12 -31.41
CA SER A 90 6.19 21.81 -30.12
C SER A 90 5.63 23.23 -30.23
N TYR A 91 4.84 23.62 -29.23
CA TYR A 91 4.16 24.90 -29.09
C TYR A 91 4.43 25.47 -27.70
N GLY A 92 5.51 26.23 -27.54
CA GLY A 92 5.92 26.75 -26.23
C GLY A 92 6.27 25.61 -25.27
N THR A 93 5.48 25.46 -24.19
CA THR A 93 5.62 24.39 -23.20
C THR A 93 4.89 23.09 -23.58
N LEU A 94 4.09 23.08 -24.64
CA LEU A 94 3.43 21.88 -25.16
C LEU A 94 4.31 21.18 -26.20
N THR A 95 4.48 19.87 -26.07
CA THR A 95 5.05 18.98 -27.08
C THR A 95 3.98 17.98 -27.51
N ILE A 96 3.80 17.78 -28.81
CA ILE A 96 2.86 16.82 -29.38
C ILE A 96 3.65 15.79 -30.16
N ASN A 97 3.45 14.52 -29.83
CA ASN A 97 4.11 13.37 -30.42
C ASN A 97 3.03 12.46 -31.01
N ILE A 98 3.09 12.20 -32.31
CA ILE A 98 2.10 11.37 -33.03
C ILE A 98 2.80 10.09 -33.48
N ALA A 99 2.36 8.95 -32.99
CA ALA A 99 3.00 7.67 -33.28
C ALA A 99 2.80 7.27 -34.76
N ASP A 100 3.90 6.97 -35.43
CA ASP A 100 3.90 6.53 -36.83
C ASP A 100 3.44 5.07 -36.93
N ASN A 101 2.66 4.73 -37.97
CA ASN A 101 2.07 3.41 -38.23
C ASN A 101 1.20 2.80 -37.10
N LEU A 102 0.99 3.53 -36.01
CA LEU A 102 0.14 3.16 -34.89
C LEU A 102 -1.10 4.05 -34.80
N VAL A 103 -1.29 4.95 -35.76
CA VAL A 103 -2.47 5.77 -35.94
C VAL A 103 -2.95 5.48 -37.35
N GLU A 104 -4.23 5.16 -37.53
CA GLU A 104 -4.79 5.04 -38.88
C GLU A 104 -4.54 6.35 -39.65
N PRO A 105 -4.39 6.33 -40.99
CA PRO A 105 -4.03 7.52 -41.75
C PRO A 105 -4.97 8.70 -41.43
N ARG A 106 -4.45 9.65 -40.65
CA ARG A 106 -5.08 10.91 -40.26
C ARG A 106 -4.11 12.03 -40.53
N ASP A 107 -4.63 13.22 -40.76
CA ASP A 107 -3.80 14.40 -40.93
C ASP A 107 -3.12 14.74 -39.59
N PHE A 108 -1.78 14.71 -39.57
CA PHE A 108 -1.00 15.04 -38.38
C PHE A 108 -1.25 16.49 -37.93
N GLU A 109 -1.53 17.39 -38.87
CA GLU A 109 -1.88 18.78 -38.56
C GLU A 109 -3.24 18.86 -37.88
N GLU A 110 -4.22 18.05 -38.31
CA GLU A 110 -5.55 17.98 -37.69
C GLU A 110 -5.47 17.51 -36.24
N LEU A 111 -4.76 16.40 -35.99
CA LEU A 111 -4.58 15.86 -34.64
C LEU A 111 -3.84 16.85 -33.73
N ALA A 112 -2.79 17.50 -34.23
CA ALA A 112 -2.07 18.52 -33.49
C ALA A 112 -2.95 19.74 -33.19
N GLY A 113 -3.78 20.16 -34.16
CA GLY A 113 -4.74 21.25 -34.01
C GLY A 113 -5.74 21.02 -32.88
N GLN A 114 -6.31 19.81 -32.80
CA GLN A 114 -7.25 19.43 -31.73
C GLN A 114 -6.59 19.52 -30.35
N VAL A 115 -5.37 19.01 -30.20
CA VAL A 115 -4.62 19.10 -28.94
C VAL A 115 -4.32 20.56 -28.56
N VAL A 116 -3.88 21.37 -29.53
CA VAL A 116 -3.60 22.80 -29.30
C VAL A 116 -4.85 23.54 -28.87
N GLU A 117 -5.99 23.32 -29.52
CA GLU A 117 -7.26 23.95 -29.16
C GLU A 117 -7.63 23.66 -27.69
N ARG A 118 -7.54 22.39 -27.29
CA ARG A 118 -7.83 21.94 -25.91
C ARG A 118 -6.84 22.56 -24.93
N TYR A 119 -5.55 22.53 -25.24
CA TYR A 119 -4.49 23.14 -24.42
C TYR A 119 -4.74 24.63 -24.17
N MET A 120 -5.10 25.38 -25.22
CA MET A 120 -5.42 26.80 -25.11
C MET A 120 -6.68 27.05 -24.28
N ALA A 121 -7.73 26.25 -24.45
CA ALA A 121 -8.95 26.35 -23.65
C ALA A 121 -8.69 26.16 -22.14
N LEU A 122 -7.86 25.16 -21.78
CA LEU A 122 -7.47 24.91 -20.40
C LEU A 122 -6.61 26.05 -19.83
N SER A 123 -5.69 26.60 -20.62
CA SER A 123 -4.84 27.73 -20.21
C SER A 123 -5.62 29.00 -19.88
N ASN A 124 -6.73 29.24 -20.61
CA ASN A 124 -7.61 30.38 -20.34
C ASN A 124 -8.39 30.20 -19.04
N THR A 125 -8.68 28.95 -18.66
CA THR A 125 -9.42 28.61 -17.43
C THR A 125 -8.49 28.63 -16.21
N PHE A 126 -7.26 28.13 -16.36
CA PHE A 126 -6.29 28.03 -15.27
C PHE A 126 -4.99 28.77 -15.65
N PRO A 127 -4.77 29.99 -15.14
CA PRO A 127 -3.61 30.81 -15.52
C PRO A 127 -2.23 30.16 -15.29
N ASN A 128 -2.14 29.24 -14.33
CA ASN A 128 -0.89 28.54 -14.00
C ASN A 128 -0.66 27.26 -14.82
N PHE A 129 -1.62 26.85 -15.67
CA PHE A 129 -1.56 25.62 -16.45
C PHE A 129 -0.35 25.55 -17.39
N MET A 130 0.07 26.70 -17.91
CA MET A 130 1.17 26.83 -18.86
C MET A 130 2.56 26.81 -18.20
N ASN A 131 2.64 26.80 -16.87
CA ASN A 131 3.90 26.92 -16.14
C ASN A 131 4.75 25.63 -16.21
N ARG A 132 4.18 24.53 -16.69
CA ARG A 132 4.84 23.24 -16.79
C ARG A 132 4.89 22.76 -18.25
N PRO A 133 5.97 22.07 -18.65
CA PRO A 133 5.98 21.40 -19.93
C PRO A 133 4.98 20.23 -19.93
N ILE A 134 4.25 20.06 -21.03
CA ILE A 134 3.34 18.92 -21.24
C ILE A 134 3.73 18.24 -22.53
N SER A 135 3.85 16.91 -22.51
CA SER A 135 4.11 16.08 -23.69
C SER A 135 2.94 15.14 -23.93
N VAL A 136 2.19 15.41 -25.00
CA VAL A 136 1.06 14.58 -25.45
C VAL A 136 1.56 13.56 -26.47
N PHE A 137 1.20 12.29 -26.27
CA PHE A 137 1.50 11.16 -27.13
C PHE A 137 0.19 10.60 -27.69
N ILE A 138 0.01 10.71 -29.00
CA ILE A 138 -1.15 10.21 -29.73
C ILE A 138 -0.79 8.87 -30.37
N LEU A 139 -1.42 7.79 -29.92
CA LEU A 139 -1.18 6.41 -30.40
C LEU A 139 -2.42 5.55 -30.24
N SER A 140 -2.69 4.64 -31.19
CA SER A 140 -3.84 3.74 -31.05
C SER A 140 -3.64 2.74 -29.91
N ASN A 141 -4.70 2.61 -29.11
CA ASN A 141 -4.81 1.70 -27.99
C ASN A 141 -3.58 1.75 -27.04
N PRO A 142 -3.42 2.84 -26.26
CA PRO A 142 -2.32 2.98 -25.29
C PRO A 142 -2.22 1.81 -24.31
N ALA A 143 -3.36 1.20 -23.94
CA ALA A 143 -3.44 0.08 -23.01
C ALA A 143 -2.65 -1.17 -23.46
N VAL A 144 -2.61 -1.48 -24.76
CA VAL A 144 -1.81 -2.62 -25.28
C VAL A 144 -0.31 -2.48 -25.00
N GLY A 145 0.15 -1.26 -24.74
CA GLY A 145 1.54 -0.97 -24.41
C GLY A 145 1.83 -0.68 -22.96
N ASP A 146 0.86 -0.84 -22.06
CA ASP A 146 0.94 -0.29 -20.71
C ASP A 146 1.40 1.19 -20.74
N CYS A 147 0.85 1.97 -21.68
CA CYS A 147 1.18 3.38 -21.85
C CYS A 147 0.16 4.21 -21.07
N TYR A 148 0.59 4.81 -19.96
CA TYR A 148 -0.27 5.54 -19.03
C TYR A 148 0.25 6.95 -18.78
N SER A 149 -0.70 7.89 -18.63
CA SER A 149 -0.41 9.30 -18.36
C SER A 149 0.14 9.46 -16.94
N LYS A 150 1.27 10.15 -16.79
CA LYS A 150 1.93 10.43 -15.51
C LYS A 150 2.79 11.67 -15.64
N ASP A 151 2.86 12.47 -14.57
CA ASP A 151 3.67 13.68 -14.50
C ASP A 151 3.36 14.62 -15.69
N THR A 152 4.32 14.87 -16.56
CA THR A 152 4.17 15.74 -17.74
C THR A 152 3.74 14.99 -18.99
N PHE A 153 3.55 13.66 -18.93
CA PHE A 153 3.24 12.81 -20.07
C PHE A 153 1.75 12.47 -20.13
N VAL A 154 1.14 12.70 -21.29
CA VAL A 154 -0.27 12.39 -21.55
C VAL A 154 -0.34 11.44 -22.74
N PHE A 155 -0.85 10.23 -22.56
CA PHE A 155 -1.09 9.27 -23.64
C PHE A 155 -2.58 9.24 -23.99
N VAL A 156 -2.92 9.26 -25.28
CA VAL A 156 -4.31 9.33 -25.74
C VAL A 156 -4.49 8.62 -27.08
N ASP A 157 -5.62 7.92 -27.24
CA ASP A 157 -6.04 7.40 -28.54
C ASP A 157 -6.49 8.57 -29.45
N PRO A 158 -6.17 8.58 -30.75
CA PRO A 158 -6.62 9.63 -31.66
C PRO A 158 -8.15 9.83 -31.69
N ASN A 159 -8.95 8.83 -31.31
CA ASN A 159 -10.41 8.95 -31.22
C ASN A 159 -10.89 9.59 -29.91
N GLU A 160 -10.00 9.78 -28.94
CA GLU A 160 -10.32 10.20 -27.58
C GLU A 160 -9.82 11.61 -27.25
N LEU A 161 -9.41 12.40 -28.26
CA LEU A 161 -8.93 13.77 -28.10
C LEU A 161 -10.01 14.75 -27.58
N ASP A 162 -11.28 14.37 -27.67
CA ASP A 162 -12.42 15.10 -27.09
C ASP A 162 -13.00 14.41 -25.85
N SER A 163 -12.36 13.33 -25.39
CA SER A 163 -12.83 12.59 -24.23
C SER A 163 -12.58 13.36 -22.93
N ARG A 164 -13.42 13.06 -21.94
CA ARG A 164 -13.20 13.50 -20.57
C ARG A 164 -11.84 13.05 -20.02
N SER A 165 -11.46 11.80 -20.26
CA SER A 165 -10.17 11.24 -19.82
C SER A 165 -8.97 12.04 -20.35
N PHE A 166 -9.04 12.50 -21.60
CA PHE A 166 -7.98 13.37 -22.15
C PHE A 166 -7.89 14.71 -21.40
N ILE A 167 -9.03 15.33 -21.10
CA ILE A 167 -9.08 16.58 -20.31
C ILE A 167 -8.51 16.36 -18.90
N GLU A 168 -8.93 15.30 -18.21
CA GLU A 168 -8.44 14.93 -16.88
C GLU A 168 -6.91 14.74 -16.87
N ASN A 169 -6.36 14.03 -17.86
CA ASN A 169 -4.92 13.81 -17.99
C ASN A 169 -4.15 15.09 -18.31
N MET A 170 -4.69 15.95 -19.18
CA MET A 170 -4.11 17.26 -19.48
C MET A 170 -4.07 18.16 -18.23
N LEU A 171 -5.16 18.20 -17.47
CA LEU A 171 -5.25 18.93 -16.19
C LEU A 171 -4.24 18.41 -15.17
N GLY A 172 -4.11 17.09 -15.03
CA GLY A 172 -3.09 16.46 -14.20
C GLY A 172 -1.68 16.93 -14.54
N ALA A 173 -1.34 16.90 -15.83
CA ALA A 173 -0.02 17.27 -16.31
C ALA A 173 0.30 18.77 -16.17
N GLY A 174 -0.67 19.64 -16.50
CA GLY A 174 -0.50 21.09 -16.46
C GLY A 174 -0.55 21.69 -15.05
N LEU A 175 -1.25 21.04 -14.11
CA LEU A 175 -1.46 21.56 -12.75
C LEU A 175 -0.74 20.77 -11.66
N ASP A 176 0.05 19.77 -12.02
CA ASP A 176 0.80 18.91 -11.09
C ASP A 176 -0.10 18.17 -10.10
N SER A 177 -1.10 17.48 -10.64
CA SER A 177 -2.04 16.72 -9.82
C SER A 177 -1.97 15.24 -10.17
N SER A 178 -1.42 14.44 -9.26
CA SER A 178 -1.40 12.97 -9.36
C SER A 178 -2.76 12.35 -9.03
N GLU A 179 -3.50 12.95 -8.10
CA GLU A 179 -4.80 12.42 -7.62
C GLU A 179 -5.90 12.46 -8.68
N TYR A 180 -6.62 11.35 -8.82
CA TYR A 180 -7.72 11.24 -9.78
C TYR A 180 -8.90 12.16 -9.42
N TRP A 181 -9.31 12.21 -8.15
CA TRP A 181 -10.45 13.02 -7.73
C TRP A 181 -10.24 14.52 -8.01
N VAL A 182 -9.01 15.03 -7.92
CA VAL A 182 -8.68 16.41 -8.28
C VAL A 182 -8.84 16.62 -9.79
N ARG A 183 -8.28 15.71 -10.60
CA ARG A 183 -8.38 15.77 -12.06
C ARG A 183 -9.85 15.73 -12.51
N ALA A 184 -10.63 14.81 -11.96
CA ALA A 184 -12.05 14.67 -12.23
C ALA A 184 -12.83 15.93 -11.82
N GLY A 185 -12.58 16.47 -10.62
CA GLY A 185 -13.26 17.68 -10.15
C GLY A 185 -12.95 18.90 -11.01
N LEU A 186 -11.67 19.13 -11.35
CA LEU A 186 -11.26 20.21 -12.26
C LEU A 186 -11.86 20.05 -13.66
N ALA A 187 -11.89 18.82 -14.19
CA ALA A 187 -12.49 18.54 -15.49
C ALA A 187 -13.99 18.85 -15.51
N SER A 188 -14.72 18.50 -14.44
CA SER A 188 -16.14 18.85 -14.28
C SER A 188 -16.38 20.36 -14.28
N LEU A 189 -15.51 21.14 -13.64
CA LEU A 189 -15.59 22.61 -13.68
C LEU A 189 -15.35 23.18 -15.08
N VAL A 190 -14.37 22.65 -15.81
CA VAL A 190 -14.09 23.06 -17.21
C VAL A 190 -15.24 22.71 -18.14
N LEU A 191 -15.81 21.52 -17.99
CA LEU A 191 -16.90 21.01 -18.82
C LEU A 191 -18.26 21.63 -18.45
N GLY A 192 -18.33 22.40 -17.37
CA GLY A 192 -19.57 22.99 -16.88
C GLY A 192 -20.59 21.94 -16.45
N GLU A 193 -20.13 20.81 -15.95
CA GLU A 193 -20.99 19.75 -15.46
C GLU A 193 -21.75 20.23 -14.21
N GLY A 194 -23.07 20.07 -14.22
CA GLY A 194 -23.95 20.60 -13.18
C GLY A 194 -23.64 20.01 -11.81
N LEU A 195 -23.41 20.90 -10.83
CA LEU A 195 -23.29 20.56 -9.43
C LEU A 195 -24.68 20.63 -8.78
N ASP A 196 -25.29 19.48 -8.52
CA ASP A 196 -26.54 19.42 -7.75
C ASP A 196 -26.22 19.31 -6.25
N GLN A 197 -26.12 20.48 -5.60
CA GLN A 197 -25.87 20.56 -4.16
C GLN A 197 -26.97 19.88 -3.34
N ALA A 198 -28.22 19.85 -3.83
CA ALA A 198 -29.32 19.23 -3.09
C ALA A 198 -29.19 17.70 -3.10
N VAL A 199 -28.72 17.12 -4.21
CA VAL A 199 -28.43 15.68 -4.29
C VAL A 199 -27.28 15.31 -3.35
N LEU A 200 -26.18 16.06 -3.35
CA LEU A 200 -25.06 15.82 -2.45
C LEU A 200 -25.44 15.98 -0.98
N GLN A 201 -26.19 17.05 -0.64
CA GLN A 201 -26.70 17.26 0.70
C GLN A 201 -27.54 16.06 1.15
N ALA A 202 -28.53 15.65 0.35
CA ALA A 202 -29.40 14.53 0.67
C ALA A 202 -28.60 13.22 0.89
N TRP A 203 -27.64 12.93 0.00
CA TRP A 203 -26.78 11.75 0.12
C TRP A 203 -25.99 11.76 1.42
N TYR A 204 -25.23 12.82 1.69
CA TYR A 204 -24.35 12.90 2.85
C TYR A 204 -25.09 13.07 4.18
N GLU A 205 -26.34 13.56 4.17
CA GLU A 205 -27.20 13.54 5.36
C GLU A 205 -27.60 12.11 5.77
N THR A 206 -27.76 11.18 4.82
CA THR A 206 -28.35 9.87 5.10
C THR A 206 -27.42 8.67 4.94
N THR A 207 -26.31 8.79 4.20
CA THR A 207 -25.39 7.67 3.97
C THR A 207 -24.72 7.19 5.26
N ASP A 208 -24.60 5.88 5.43
CA ASP A 208 -23.78 5.30 6.50
C ASP A 208 -22.28 5.30 6.13
N ASP A 209 -21.96 5.34 4.83
CA ASP A 209 -20.59 5.42 4.30
C ASP A 209 -20.21 6.88 4.03
N LEU A 210 -19.58 7.54 5.02
CA LEU A 210 -18.96 8.85 4.84
C LEU A 210 -17.57 8.78 4.18
N ASP A 211 -16.96 7.60 4.09
CA ASP A 211 -15.65 7.41 3.47
C ASP A 211 -15.70 7.63 1.95
N MET A 212 -16.91 7.64 1.37
CA MET A 212 -17.18 8.21 0.04
C MET A 212 -16.56 9.61 -0.15
N ALA A 213 -16.46 10.44 0.90
CA ALA A 213 -15.81 11.75 0.84
C ALA A 213 -14.28 11.68 0.67
N GLY A 214 -13.67 10.52 0.90
CA GLY A 214 -12.27 10.24 0.61
C GLY A 214 -11.96 10.25 -0.89
N LEU A 215 -12.95 9.92 -1.73
CA LEU A 215 -12.86 9.92 -3.20
C LEU A 215 -11.73 9.04 -3.75
N PHE A 216 -11.56 7.86 -3.15
CA PHE A 216 -10.63 6.85 -3.65
C PHE A 216 -10.95 6.44 -5.09
N TYR A 217 -9.91 6.10 -5.88
CA TYR A 217 -10.04 5.85 -7.33
C TYR A 217 -11.11 4.83 -7.69
N ALA A 218 -11.25 3.75 -6.90
CA ALA A 218 -12.26 2.71 -7.15
C ALA A 218 -13.71 3.24 -7.13
N ARG A 219 -13.98 4.37 -6.47
CA ARG A 219 -15.32 5.01 -6.43
C ARG A 219 -15.75 5.55 -7.80
N PHE A 220 -14.83 5.63 -8.77
CA PHE A 220 -15.10 6.10 -10.13
C PHE A 220 -15.18 4.96 -11.16
N LEU A 221 -14.97 3.70 -10.75
CA LEU A 221 -14.87 2.56 -11.67
C LEU A 221 -16.19 1.79 -11.78
N ASP A 222 -16.58 1.45 -13.01
CA ASP A 222 -17.77 0.61 -13.31
C ASP A 222 -17.77 -0.69 -12.51
N ASP A 223 -16.61 -1.33 -12.42
CA ASP A 223 -16.44 -2.65 -11.82
C ASP A 223 -16.50 -2.64 -10.28
N TRP A 224 -16.30 -1.46 -9.66
CA TRP A 224 -16.22 -1.31 -8.20
C TRP A 224 -17.41 -0.56 -7.61
N ALA A 225 -17.97 0.41 -8.31
CA ALA A 225 -19.02 1.29 -7.81
C ALA A 225 -20.25 1.24 -8.72
N SER A 226 -21.44 1.32 -8.11
CA SER A 226 -22.69 1.47 -8.84
C SER A 226 -22.76 2.80 -9.58
N GLU A 227 -23.66 2.92 -10.57
CA GLU A 227 -23.87 4.17 -11.31
C GLU A 227 -24.17 5.36 -10.39
N GLU A 228 -24.99 5.16 -9.36
CA GLU A 228 -25.32 6.19 -8.38
C GLU A 228 -24.08 6.62 -7.58
N GLU A 229 -23.30 5.67 -7.08
CA GLU A 229 -22.08 5.96 -6.32
C GLU A 229 -21.04 6.71 -7.15
N ARG A 230 -20.87 6.34 -8.43
CA ARG A 230 -19.94 7.03 -9.33
C ARG A 230 -20.40 8.45 -9.63
N GLU A 231 -21.70 8.65 -9.81
CA GLU A 231 -22.26 9.98 -10.03
C GLU A 231 -22.10 10.86 -8.77
N ILE A 232 -22.34 10.30 -7.59
CA ILE A 232 -22.04 10.96 -6.31
C ILE A 232 -20.55 11.28 -6.19
N ALA A 233 -19.64 10.35 -6.50
CA ALA A 233 -18.20 10.57 -6.44
C ALA A 233 -17.76 11.70 -7.40
N ARG A 234 -18.29 11.73 -8.62
CA ARG A 234 -18.02 12.78 -9.62
C ARG A 234 -18.52 14.15 -9.16
N MET A 235 -19.77 14.24 -8.70
CA MET A 235 -20.33 15.49 -8.17
C MET A 235 -19.59 15.95 -6.91
N SER A 236 -19.20 15.02 -6.04
CA SER A 236 -18.46 15.31 -4.81
C SER A 236 -17.06 15.83 -5.11
N ALA A 237 -16.33 15.20 -6.04
CA ALA A 237 -15.05 15.69 -6.52
C ALA A 237 -15.14 17.12 -7.06
N ALA A 238 -16.13 17.38 -7.92
CA ALA A 238 -16.34 18.70 -8.51
C ALA A 238 -16.74 19.75 -7.45
N SER A 239 -17.65 19.41 -6.53
CA SER A 239 -18.10 20.30 -5.45
C SER A 239 -16.97 20.59 -4.45
N LEU A 240 -16.21 19.58 -4.04
CA LEU A 240 -15.10 19.72 -3.11
C LEU A 240 -13.97 20.56 -3.72
N VAL A 241 -13.61 20.31 -4.98
CA VAL A 241 -12.62 21.12 -5.70
C VAL A 241 -13.11 22.57 -5.79
N GLN A 242 -14.36 22.82 -6.18
CA GLN A 242 -14.90 24.17 -6.25
C GLN A 242 -14.82 24.88 -4.89
N TYR A 243 -15.28 24.22 -3.82
CA TYR A 243 -15.22 24.75 -2.46
C TYR A 243 -13.77 25.07 -2.05
N ALA A 244 -12.84 24.16 -2.31
CA ALA A 244 -11.43 24.37 -1.98
C ALA A 244 -10.81 25.55 -2.74
N LEU A 245 -11.14 25.72 -4.02
CA LEU A 245 -10.65 26.83 -4.84
C LEU A 245 -11.26 28.18 -4.41
N GLU A 246 -12.57 28.22 -4.19
CA GLU A 246 -13.32 29.47 -4.00
C GLU A 246 -13.40 29.90 -2.53
N ALA A 247 -13.75 28.98 -1.63
CA ALA A 247 -13.96 29.28 -0.22
C ALA A 247 -12.67 29.17 0.61
N GLU A 248 -11.85 28.16 0.35
CA GLU A 248 -10.57 27.94 1.08
C GLU A 248 -9.38 28.62 0.38
N SER A 249 -9.56 29.17 -0.83
CA SER A 249 -8.51 29.81 -1.64
C SER A 249 -7.28 28.91 -1.86
N ILE A 250 -7.49 27.59 -1.92
CA ILE A 250 -6.44 26.61 -2.21
C ILE A 250 -6.18 26.63 -3.72
N GLN A 251 -4.92 26.72 -4.14
CA GLN A 251 -4.57 26.69 -5.55
C GLN A 251 -4.64 25.25 -6.09
N PRO A 252 -4.93 25.03 -7.40
CA PRO A 252 -5.08 23.69 -7.97
C PRO A 252 -3.93 22.73 -7.63
N GLY A 253 -2.67 23.13 -7.85
CA GLY A 253 -1.48 22.32 -7.52
C GLY A 253 -1.18 22.18 -6.03
N GLN A 254 -2.07 22.60 -5.13
CA GLN A 254 -1.99 22.41 -3.69
C GLN A 254 -3.19 21.64 -3.13
N LEU A 255 -4.15 21.25 -3.97
CA LEU A 255 -5.37 20.56 -3.54
C LEU A 255 -5.05 19.26 -2.81
N VAL A 256 -4.24 18.39 -3.40
CA VAL A 256 -3.82 17.09 -2.81
C VAL A 256 -3.22 17.27 -1.42
N LYS A 257 -2.35 18.27 -1.24
CA LYS A 257 -1.63 18.49 0.02
C LYS A 257 -2.48 19.18 1.11
N ARG A 258 -3.45 20.01 0.71
CA ARG A 258 -4.17 20.90 1.64
C ARG A 258 -5.60 20.48 1.92
N VAL A 259 -6.22 19.67 1.06
CA VAL A 259 -7.56 19.15 1.27
C VAL A 259 -7.47 17.90 2.13
N ASN A 260 -7.66 18.10 3.44
CA ASN A 260 -7.67 17.04 4.45
C ASN A 260 -9.09 16.82 5.01
N ASN A 261 -9.25 15.90 5.98
CA ASN A 261 -10.52 15.65 6.68
C ASN A 261 -11.17 16.92 7.27
N ASP A 262 -10.40 17.90 7.75
CA ASP A 262 -10.95 19.16 8.25
C ASP A 262 -11.57 20.00 7.13
N VAL A 263 -10.90 20.07 5.96
CA VAL A 263 -11.45 20.76 4.78
C VAL A 263 -12.69 20.05 4.27
N ARG A 264 -12.68 18.71 4.21
CA ARG A 264 -13.86 17.92 3.82
C ARG A 264 -15.04 18.14 4.77
N THR A 265 -14.78 18.21 6.06
CA THR A 265 -15.81 18.54 7.07
C THR A 265 -16.40 19.93 6.86
N ARG A 266 -15.57 20.95 6.61
CA ARG A 266 -16.07 22.30 6.30
C ARG A 266 -16.82 22.37 4.97
N TRP A 267 -16.38 21.60 3.98
CA TRP A 267 -17.09 21.44 2.72
C TRP A 267 -18.48 20.82 2.93
N LEU A 268 -18.60 19.72 3.68
CA LEU A 268 -19.90 19.14 4.03
C LEU A 268 -20.80 20.15 4.76
N ALA A 269 -20.25 20.92 5.71
CA ALA A 269 -20.99 21.98 6.39
C ALA A 269 -21.48 23.07 5.40
N SER A 270 -20.71 23.37 4.35
CA SER A 270 -21.11 24.31 3.29
C SER A 270 -22.27 23.79 2.43
N LEU A 271 -22.46 22.46 2.36
CA LEU A 271 -23.62 21.80 1.74
C LEU A 271 -24.84 21.73 2.69
N GLY A 272 -24.71 22.19 3.93
CA GLY A 272 -25.75 22.06 4.96
C GLY A 272 -25.71 20.75 5.75
N VAL A 273 -24.67 19.93 5.59
CA VAL A 273 -24.51 18.65 6.26
C VAL A 273 -23.68 18.82 7.54
N ASP A 274 -24.29 18.63 8.71
CA ASP A 274 -23.62 18.69 10.02
C ASP A 274 -23.04 17.33 10.43
N ARG A 275 -22.02 16.87 9.68
CA ARG A 275 -21.28 15.63 9.96
C ARG A 275 -19.78 15.86 9.80
N ALA A 276 -18.98 15.23 10.66
CA ALA A 276 -17.53 15.26 10.55
C ALA A 276 -17.04 14.10 9.68
N VAL A 277 -16.11 14.40 8.76
CA VAL A 277 -15.43 13.39 7.95
C VAL A 277 -14.21 12.88 8.71
N SER A 278 -14.11 11.57 8.84
CA SER A 278 -12.98 10.87 9.50
C SER A 278 -12.44 9.76 8.61
N TYR A 279 -12.21 10.06 7.33
CA TYR A 279 -11.68 9.09 6.38
C TYR A 279 -10.25 8.66 6.79
N PRO A 280 -10.00 7.36 7.05
CA PRO A 280 -8.77 6.91 7.68
C PRO A 280 -7.54 6.97 6.77
N TYR A 281 -7.73 6.95 5.45
CA TYR A 281 -6.63 6.89 4.47
C TYR A 281 -6.28 8.24 3.84
N ASP A 282 -6.74 9.36 4.43
CA ASP A 282 -6.48 10.71 3.94
C ASP A 282 -4.96 10.98 3.80
N GLY A 283 -4.51 11.25 2.56
CA GLY A 283 -3.12 11.49 2.22
C GLY A 283 -2.20 10.25 2.17
N PHE A 284 -2.71 9.05 2.49
CA PHE A 284 -1.91 7.82 2.49
C PHE A 284 -1.74 7.20 1.10
N PHE A 285 -2.62 7.51 0.14
CA PHE A 285 -2.52 6.98 -1.23
C PHE A 285 -2.00 7.99 -2.25
N THR A 286 -1.42 9.09 -1.76
CA THR A 286 -0.87 10.11 -2.63
C THR A 286 0.30 9.58 -3.47
N ASP A 287 0.30 9.99 -4.74
CA ASP A 287 1.25 9.59 -5.78
C ASP A 287 1.18 8.12 -6.21
N PHE A 288 0.17 7.38 -5.74
CA PHE A 288 -0.10 6.05 -6.28
C PHE A 288 -0.63 6.16 -7.71
N LEU A 289 -0.24 5.19 -8.53
CA LEU A 289 -0.65 5.12 -9.93
C LEU A 289 -1.78 4.11 -10.06
N TYR A 290 -2.86 4.53 -10.69
CA TYR A 290 -4.05 3.71 -10.88
C TYR A 290 -4.26 3.42 -12.35
N SER A 291 -4.63 2.17 -12.66
CA SER A 291 -5.04 1.76 -13.99
C SER A 291 -5.94 0.54 -13.92
N GLU A 292 -6.41 0.09 -15.08
CA GLU A 292 -7.31 -1.04 -15.24
C GLU A 292 -6.83 -1.91 -16.40
N SER A 293 -7.15 -3.18 -16.36
CA SER A 293 -6.94 -4.10 -17.48
C SER A 293 -8.05 -5.13 -17.53
N ARG A 294 -8.15 -5.87 -18.64
CA ARG A 294 -9.20 -6.87 -18.82
C ARG A 294 -9.27 -7.92 -17.69
N ASP A 295 -8.13 -8.30 -17.15
CA ASP A 295 -8.02 -9.36 -16.13
C ASP A 295 -7.82 -8.77 -14.72
N CYS A 296 -7.89 -7.44 -14.58
CA CYS A 296 -7.66 -6.73 -13.33
C CYS A 296 -8.44 -5.41 -13.26
N GLN A 297 -9.50 -5.40 -12.46
CA GLN A 297 -10.44 -4.27 -12.34
C GLN A 297 -9.85 -3.06 -11.60
N LEU A 298 -8.82 -3.25 -10.79
CA LEU A 298 -8.09 -2.17 -10.15
C LEU A 298 -6.61 -2.55 -10.03
N ILE A 299 -5.78 -1.86 -10.80
CA ILE A 299 -4.32 -1.93 -10.67
C ILE A 299 -3.88 -0.71 -9.87
N VAL A 300 -3.17 -0.95 -8.76
CA VAL A 300 -2.52 0.11 -7.98
C VAL A 300 -1.02 -0.14 -8.02
N LYS A 301 -0.24 0.86 -8.45
CA LYS A 301 1.21 0.78 -8.51
C LYS A 301 1.82 1.88 -7.66
N THR A 302 2.73 1.46 -6.80
CA THR A 302 3.54 2.31 -5.92
C THR A 302 5.02 2.19 -6.32
N ASP A 303 5.93 2.71 -5.50
CA ASP A 303 7.38 2.51 -5.65
C ASP A 303 7.81 1.05 -5.41
N THR A 304 7.17 0.35 -4.49
CA THR A 304 7.60 -0.98 -3.99
C THR A 304 6.54 -2.06 -4.09
N MET A 305 5.33 -1.73 -4.53
CA MET A 305 4.22 -2.69 -4.68
C MET A 305 3.38 -2.44 -5.93
N LYS A 306 2.94 -3.52 -6.54
CA LYS A 306 1.91 -3.55 -7.59
C LYS A 306 0.77 -4.45 -7.14
N PHE A 307 -0.40 -3.88 -6.99
CA PHE A 307 -1.63 -4.58 -6.64
C PHE A 307 -2.44 -4.86 -7.90
N CYS A 308 -3.06 -6.03 -7.94
CA CYS A 308 -4.16 -6.35 -8.83
C CYS A 308 -5.35 -6.82 -8.00
N LEU A 309 -6.40 -5.99 -7.97
CA LEU A 309 -7.58 -6.20 -7.15
C LEU A 309 -8.81 -6.32 -8.05
N ASN A 310 -9.65 -7.30 -7.76
CA ASN A 310 -10.94 -7.50 -8.41
C ASN A 310 -12.02 -7.48 -7.33
N ARG A 311 -13.13 -6.79 -7.61
CA ARG A 311 -14.33 -6.84 -6.79
C ARG A 311 -15.01 -8.20 -6.96
N ILE A 312 -15.50 -8.74 -5.85
CA ILE A 312 -16.10 -10.07 -5.80
C ILE A 312 -17.46 -9.97 -5.10
N PRO A 313 -18.53 -9.69 -5.86
CA PRO A 313 -19.85 -9.44 -5.28
C PRO A 313 -20.38 -10.61 -4.44
N GLN A 314 -21.07 -10.30 -3.34
CA GLN A 314 -21.67 -11.26 -2.40
C GLN A 314 -20.68 -12.19 -1.69
N GLN A 315 -19.40 -11.85 -1.71
CA GLN A 315 -18.38 -12.52 -0.91
C GLN A 315 -18.19 -11.76 0.42
N GLU A 316 -17.66 -12.46 1.43
CA GLU A 316 -17.36 -11.85 2.73
C GLU A 316 -16.31 -10.73 2.60
N TYR A 317 -15.39 -10.84 1.64
CA TYR A 317 -14.28 -9.90 1.42
C TYR A 317 -14.14 -9.50 -0.05
N PHE A 318 -13.62 -8.29 -0.25
CA PHE A 318 -13.48 -7.61 -1.53
C PHE A 318 -14.81 -7.39 -2.27
N ASP A 319 -15.92 -7.27 -1.54
CA ASP A 319 -17.16 -6.73 -2.12
C ASP A 319 -17.21 -5.20 -1.99
N GLU A 320 -16.62 -4.65 -0.92
CA GLU A 320 -16.62 -3.22 -0.64
C GLU A 320 -15.27 -2.56 -0.95
N ILE A 321 -15.32 -1.28 -1.32
CA ILE A 321 -14.13 -0.48 -1.63
C ILE A 321 -13.26 -0.26 -0.38
N SER A 322 -13.87 -0.13 0.79
CA SER A 322 -13.21 0.00 2.09
C SER A 322 -12.22 -1.14 2.37
N GLU A 323 -12.53 -2.35 1.89
CA GLU A 323 -11.71 -3.55 2.06
C GLU A 323 -10.49 -3.52 1.13
N ALA A 324 -10.65 -3.01 -0.10
CA ALA A 324 -9.55 -2.77 -1.01
C ALA A 324 -8.59 -1.71 -0.47
N GLU A 325 -9.13 -0.61 0.08
CA GLU A 325 -8.33 0.44 0.72
C GLU A 325 -7.57 -0.09 1.94
N PHE A 326 -8.25 -0.83 2.81
CA PHE A 326 -7.63 -1.49 3.96
C PHE A 326 -6.50 -2.43 3.52
N PHE A 327 -6.74 -3.27 2.52
CA PHE A 327 -5.73 -4.22 2.03
C PHE A 327 -4.50 -3.52 1.45
N ILE A 328 -4.69 -2.48 0.64
CA ILE A 328 -3.59 -1.67 0.10
C ILE A 328 -2.81 -1.02 1.23
N TYR A 329 -3.51 -0.41 2.20
CA TYR A 329 -2.90 0.25 3.33
C TYR A 329 -2.07 -0.73 4.16
N ASP A 330 -2.68 -1.84 4.59
CA ASP A 330 -2.05 -2.83 5.47
C ASP A 330 -0.82 -3.44 4.79
N ALA A 331 -0.93 -3.86 3.53
CA ALA A 331 0.19 -4.41 2.79
C ALA A 331 1.34 -3.39 2.63
N TYR A 332 1.03 -2.21 2.09
CA TYR A 332 2.06 -1.23 1.71
C TYR A 332 2.73 -0.60 2.92
N TYR A 333 1.94 -0.08 3.86
CA TYR A 333 2.48 0.57 5.06
C TYR A 333 2.97 -0.45 6.08
N GLY A 334 2.29 -1.58 6.23
CA GLY A 334 2.76 -2.66 7.09
C GLY A 334 4.11 -3.22 6.62
N ARG A 335 4.35 -3.38 5.31
CA ARG A 335 5.69 -3.74 4.80
C ARG A 335 6.75 -2.71 5.16
N LYS A 336 6.46 -1.40 5.01
CA LYS A 336 7.42 -0.34 5.36
C LYS A 336 7.79 -0.42 6.83
N VAL A 337 6.80 -0.50 7.71
CA VAL A 337 6.99 -0.63 9.16
C VAL A 337 7.74 -1.92 9.51
N LEU A 338 7.43 -3.04 8.86
CA LEU A 338 8.16 -4.30 9.03
C LEU A 338 9.63 -4.18 8.63
N ALA A 339 9.90 -3.60 7.47
CA ALA A 339 11.27 -3.41 6.99
C ALA A 339 12.08 -2.51 7.93
N GLU A 340 11.50 -1.38 8.37
CA GLU A 340 12.11 -0.48 9.35
C GLU A 340 12.39 -1.19 10.68
N TYR A 341 11.41 -1.93 11.20
CA TYR A 341 11.55 -2.71 12.43
C TYR A 341 12.69 -3.73 12.32
N ILE A 342 12.70 -4.57 11.28
CA ILE A 342 13.72 -5.60 11.08
C ILE A 342 15.12 -4.97 10.91
N MET A 343 15.23 -3.88 10.12
CA MET A 343 16.51 -3.19 9.94
C MET A 343 17.04 -2.57 11.24
N SER A 344 16.15 -2.18 12.15
CA SER A 344 16.53 -1.60 13.45
C SER A 344 16.86 -2.67 14.51
N GLU A 345 16.05 -3.72 14.59
CA GLU A 345 16.11 -4.72 15.66
C GLU A 345 16.93 -5.96 15.28
N ALA A 346 17.25 -6.17 14.00
CA ALA A 346 18.06 -7.27 13.49
C ALA A 346 19.13 -6.81 12.48
N PRO A 347 20.04 -5.89 12.84
CA PRO A 347 21.04 -5.35 11.93
C PRO A 347 22.00 -6.40 11.33
N SER A 348 22.18 -7.55 11.97
CA SER A 348 23.03 -8.66 11.48
C SER A 348 22.59 -9.19 10.12
N ILE A 349 21.29 -9.15 9.81
CA ILE A 349 20.72 -9.60 8.54
C ILE A 349 20.43 -8.44 7.59
N GLY A 350 20.82 -7.20 7.91
CA GLY A 350 20.53 -6.03 7.08
C GLY A 350 21.06 -6.13 5.64
N HIS A 351 22.08 -6.96 5.39
CA HIS A 351 22.61 -7.24 4.06
C HIS A 351 21.69 -8.12 3.18
N LEU A 352 20.66 -8.74 3.77
CA LEU A 352 19.62 -9.54 3.12
C LEU A 352 18.27 -8.81 3.08
N MET A 353 18.27 -7.51 3.41
CA MET A 353 17.09 -6.66 3.31
C MET A 353 17.14 -5.86 2.01
N SER A 354 16.12 -6.06 1.18
CA SER A 354 15.92 -5.32 -0.08
C SER A 354 14.62 -4.50 0.01
N PRO A 355 14.58 -3.39 0.77
CA PRO A 355 13.36 -2.63 1.00
C PRO A 355 12.77 -2.04 -0.29
N GLU A 356 13.61 -1.79 -1.30
CA GLU A 356 13.19 -1.23 -2.60
C GLU A 356 12.67 -2.29 -3.59
N GLU A 357 12.70 -3.56 -3.23
CA GLU A 357 12.21 -4.64 -4.09
C GLU A 357 10.70 -4.51 -4.35
N THR A 358 10.31 -4.58 -5.62
CA THR A 358 8.90 -4.50 -6.00
C THR A 358 8.20 -5.84 -5.82
N ILE A 359 7.14 -5.85 -5.01
CA ILE A 359 6.26 -7.00 -4.79
C ILE A 359 5.02 -6.88 -5.66
N ASN A 360 4.59 -7.98 -6.25
CA ASN A 360 3.32 -8.09 -6.97
C ASN A 360 2.30 -8.81 -6.10
N LEU A 361 1.11 -8.24 -5.95
CA LEU A 361 0.04 -8.78 -5.12
C LEU A 361 -1.20 -9.00 -5.97
N GLU A 362 -1.74 -10.21 -5.93
CA GLU A 362 -2.91 -10.63 -6.70
C GLU A 362 -3.95 -11.26 -5.78
N VAL A 363 -5.20 -10.80 -5.88
CA VAL A 363 -6.33 -11.42 -5.17
C VAL A 363 -7.06 -12.34 -6.14
N ILE A 364 -7.02 -13.64 -5.87
CA ILE A 364 -7.61 -14.66 -6.74
C ILE A 364 -8.31 -15.76 -5.94
N ASP A 365 -9.06 -16.62 -6.64
CA ASP A 365 -9.56 -17.87 -6.06
C ASP A 365 -8.43 -18.90 -5.97
N LEU A 366 -8.07 -19.29 -4.74
CA LEU A 366 -7.05 -20.29 -4.47
C LEU A 366 -7.63 -21.62 -3.97
N GLY A 367 -8.95 -21.82 -4.04
CA GLY A 367 -9.62 -22.96 -3.43
C GLY A 367 -9.43 -22.96 -1.91
N ASP A 368 -8.82 -24.01 -1.36
CA ASP A 368 -8.64 -24.19 0.10
C ASP A 368 -7.39 -23.50 0.68
N ARG A 369 -6.54 -22.88 -0.16
CA ARG A 369 -5.34 -22.16 0.33
C ARG A 369 -5.71 -20.73 0.71
N LEU A 370 -5.20 -20.21 1.81
CA LEU A 370 -5.44 -18.83 2.22
C LEU A 370 -4.51 -17.84 1.51
N GLY A 371 -3.27 -18.22 1.28
CA GLY A 371 -2.31 -17.39 0.56
C GLY A 371 -1.08 -18.22 0.18
N TYR A 372 -0.23 -17.64 -0.67
CA TYR A 372 1.15 -18.07 -0.77
C TYR A 372 2.02 -17.00 -1.40
N THR A 373 3.30 -17.05 -1.05
CA THR A 373 4.35 -16.25 -1.64
C THR A 373 5.27 -17.12 -2.49
N HIS A 374 5.61 -16.62 -3.68
CA HIS A 374 6.63 -17.19 -4.53
C HIS A 374 7.50 -16.07 -5.10
N GLU A 375 8.76 -16.04 -4.68
CA GLU A 375 9.67 -14.92 -4.95
C GLU A 375 9.00 -13.60 -4.50
N ASN A 376 8.86 -12.64 -5.40
CA ASN A 376 8.27 -11.32 -5.13
C ASN A 376 6.79 -11.27 -5.51
N SER A 377 6.12 -12.41 -5.61
CA SER A 377 4.72 -12.52 -5.99
C SER A 377 3.92 -13.14 -4.85
N ILE A 378 2.94 -12.38 -4.36
CA ILE A 378 2.01 -12.81 -3.33
C ILE A 378 0.65 -13.03 -3.98
N LYS A 379 0.06 -14.19 -3.73
CA LYS A 379 -1.33 -14.47 -4.09
C LYS A 379 -2.14 -14.69 -2.83
N ILE A 380 -3.18 -13.89 -2.66
CA ILE A 380 -4.10 -13.98 -1.53
C ILE A 380 -5.42 -14.55 -2.04
N ASN A 381 -5.98 -15.49 -1.29
CA ASN A 381 -7.31 -15.98 -1.58
C ASN A 381 -8.31 -14.84 -1.32
N ARG A 382 -9.25 -14.69 -2.22
CA ARG A 382 -10.41 -13.82 -2.03
C ARG A 382 -11.17 -14.01 -0.71
N SER A 383 -11.00 -15.15 -0.02
CA SER A 383 -11.63 -15.45 1.27
C SER A 383 -10.70 -15.26 2.50
N SER A 384 -9.53 -14.64 2.37
CA SER A 384 -8.50 -14.64 3.44
C SER A 384 -7.89 -13.28 3.78
N THR A 385 -8.51 -12.20 3.32
CA THR A 385 -7.82 -10.91 3.18
C THR A 385 -7.36 -10.29 4.49
N TYR A 386 -8.12 -10.42 5.56
CA TYR A 386 -7.78 -9.76 6.82
C TYR A 386 -6.61 -10.42 7.56
N TYR A 387 -6.16 -11.62 7.18
CA TYR A 387 -5.38 -12.43 8.13
C TYR A 387 -3.95 -12.77 7.72
N ASP A 388 -3.61 -12.68 6.43
CA ASP A 388 -2.37 -13.28 5.94
C ASP A 388 -1.45 -12.35 5.15
N ILE A 389 -1.85 -11.13 4.81
CA ILE A 389 -1.03 -10.32 3.89
C ILE A 389 0.35 -9.99 4.43
N LEU A 390 0.45 -9.56 5.69
CA LEU A 390 1.75 -9.29 6.31
C LEU A 390 2.55 -10.55 6.63
N HIS A 391 1.88 -11.68 6.85
CA HIS A 391 2.53 -12.99 6.93
C HIS A 391 3.20 -13.35 5.60
N GLU A 392 2.48 -13.20 4.49
CA GLU A 392 3.03 -13.41 3.15
C GLU A 392 4.14 -12.41 2.81
N VAL A 393 4.00 -11.15 3.22
CA VAL A 393 5.07 -10.14 3.05
C VAL A 393 6.36 -10.58 3.74
N VAL A 394 6.32 -11.22 4.91
CA VAL A 394 7.53 -11.71 5.58
C VAL A 394 8.28 -12.75 4.73
N HIS A 395 7.56 -13.59 3.98
CA HIS A 395 8.16 -14.57 3.07
C HIS A 395 8.86 -13.94 1.87
N THR A 396 8.59 -12.67 1.55
CA THR A 396 9.30 -11.96 0.47
C THR A 396 10.72 -11.54 0.84
N PHE A 397 11.08 -11.51 2.12
CA PHE A 397 12.43 -11.11 2.52
C PHE A 397 13.44 -12.25 2.30
N GLU A 398 14.60 -11.93 1.71
CA GLU A 398 15.63 -12.91 1.35
C GLU A 398 16.12 -13.73 2.56
N TRP A 399 16.24 -13.11 3.74
CA TRP A 399 16.63 -13.82 4.97
C TRP A 399 15.63 -14.93 5.35
N ASN A 400 14.33 -14.75 5.08
CA ASN A 400 13.32 -15.75 5.37
C ASN A 400 13.50 -16.99 4.46
N SER A 401 13.80 -16.76 3.18
CA SER A 401 14.12 -17.83 2.23
C SER A 401 15.37 -18.64 2.64
N THR A 402 16.34 -18.00 3.31
CA THR A 402 17.55 -18.66 3.81
C THR A 402 17.23 -19.66 4.92
N LEU A 403 16.24 -19.38 5.77
CA LEU A 403 15.76 -20.32 6.78
C LEU A 403 15.13 -21.57 6.14
N ASN A 404 14.38 -21.39 5.04
CA ASN A 404 13.77 -22.48 4.30
C ASN A 404 14.83 -23.43 3.71
N ASN A 405 15.90 -22.87 3.14
CA ASN A 405 17.03 -23.65 2.60
C ASN A 405 17.82 -24.42 3.68
N GLY A 406 17.65 -24.04 4.96
CA GLY A 406 18.27 -24.72 6.09
C GLY A 406 17.40 -25.82 6.72
N ASP A 407 16.31 -26.24 6.06
CA ASP A 407 15.34 -27.22 6.58
C ASP A 407 14.69 -26.78 7.90
N ARG A 408 14.47 -25.46 8.08
CA ARG A 408 13.89 -24.84 9.29
C ARG A 408 12.53 -24.23 9.00
N ILE A 409 11.62 -25.01 8.40
CA ILE A 409 10.27 -24.56 8.02
C ILE A 409 9.52 -23.96 9.22
N TRP A 410 9.68 -24.51 10.42
CA TRP A 410 9.04 -23.95 11.62
C TRP A 410 9.50 -22.53 11.95
N MET A 411 10.74 -22.14 11.61
CA MET A 411 11.19 -20.76 11.78
C MET A 411 10.63 -19.87 10.69
N VAL A 412 10.55 -20.37 9.44
CA VAL A 412 9.96 -19.65 8.31
C VAL A 412 8.53 -19.22 8.65
N GLU A 413 7.68 -20.18 9.01
CA GLU A 413 6.28 -19.95 9.37
C GLU A 413 6.14 -19.24 10.72
N GLY A 414 6.98 -19.59 11.71
CA GLY A 414 6.96 -18.97 13.03
C GLY A 414 7.31 -17.48 12.99
N PHE A 415 8.30 -17.07 12.19
CA PHE A 415 8.60 -15.66 11.97
C PHE A 415 7.52 -14.95 11.15
N ALA A 416 6.93 -15.60 10.14
CA ALA A 416 5.86 -15.00 9.35
C ALA A 416 4.61 -14.72 10.21
N GLU A 417 4.23 -15.64 11.09
CA GLU A 417 3.18 -15.42 12.09
C GLU A 417 3.58 -14.37 13.13
N TYR A 418 4.78 -14.47 13.71
CA TYR A 418 5.24 -13.54 14.75
C TYR A 418 5.36 -12.10 14.24
N LEU A 419 6.15 -11.91 13.17
CA LEU A 419 6.41 -10.60 12.60
C LEU A 419 5.19 -10.05 11.87
N GLY A 420 4.40 -10.89 11.19
CA GLY A 420 3.29 -10.46 10.36
C GLY A 420 1.94 -10.32 11.07
N LYS A 421 1.75 -10.93 12.26
CA LYS A 421 0.44 -10.91 12.95
C LYS A 421 0.49 -10.51 14.42
N LEU A 422 1.64 -10.64 15.10
CA LEU A 422 1.71 -10.55 16.57
C LEU A 422 2.42 -9.29 17.09
N LEU A 423 3.11 -8.53 16.24
CA LEU A 423 3.73 -7.28 16.66
C LEU A 423 2.70 -6.16 16.77
N THR A 424 2.91 -5.23 17.70
CA THR A 424 2.03 -4.08 17.94
C THR A 424 2.42 -2.82 17.15
N ILE A 425 3.28 -3.00 16.14
CA ILE A 425 3.82 -1.90 15.31
C ILE A 425 2.87 -1.50 14.16
N TYR A 426 1.85 -2.31 13.89
CA TYR A 426 0.79 -2.07 12.91
C TYR A 426 -0.56 -2.59 13.49
N PRO A 427 -1.72 -2.26 12.89
CA PRO A 427 -3.01 -2.80 13.31
C PRO A 427 -3.02 -4.34 13.30
N GLN A 428 -3.25 -4.95 14.47
CA GLN A 428 -3.20 -6.41 14.59
C GLN A 428 -4.52 -7.05 14.19
N THR A 429 -4.63 -7.47 12.93
CA THR A 429 -5.85 -8.08 12.40
C THR A 429 -6.25 -9.40 13.07
N ALA A 430 -5.32 -10.06 13.75
CA ALA A 430 -5.59 -11.26 14.54
C ALA A 430 -6.48 -10.99 15.78
N LYS A 431 -6.65 -9.73 16.22
CA LYS A 431 -7.47 -9.38 17.40
C LYS A 431 -8.91 -9.87 17.24
N ARG A 432 -9.52 -9.63 16.08
CA ARG A 432 -10.88 -10.08 15.79
C ARG A 432 -11.03 -11.60 15.94
N CYS A 433 -10.13 -12.38 15.35
CA CYS A 433 -10.16 -13.84 15.45
C CYS A 433 -10.12 -14.31 16.91
N VAL A 434 -9.21 -13.72 17.68
CA VAL A 434 -9.02 -14.07 19.09
C VAL A 434 -10.23 -13.65 19.91
N TYR A 435 -10.80 -12.47 19.66
CA TYR A 435 -12.01 -11.99 20.32
C TYR A 435 -13.21 -12.90 20.05
N GLU A 436 -13.42 -13.29 18.79
CA GLU A 436 -14.48 -14.20 18.36
C GLU A 436 -14.32 -15.59 19.00
N ASP A 437 -13.10 -16.12 19.10
CA ASP A 437 -12.86 -17.39 19.80
C ASP A 437 -13.11 -17.29 21.32
N LEU A 438 -12.72 -16.18 21.96
CA LEU A 438 -12.81 -15.99 23.42
C LEU A 438 -14.23 -15.69 23.92
N THR A 439 -15.05 -15.06 23.08
CA THR A 439 -16.38 -14.54 23.43
C THR A 439 -17.53 -15.16 22.65
N GLY A 440 -17.25 -15.69 21.45
CA GLY A 440 -18.22 -16.30 20.57
C GLY A 440 -18.63 -17.71 20.99
N PRO A 441 -19.74 -18.22 20.42
CA PRO A 441 -20.14 -19.60 20.62
C PRO A 441 -19.18 -20.56 19.91
N LEU A 442 -19.04 -21.78 20.45
CA LEU A 442 -18.37 -22.87 19.73
C LEU A 442 -19.14 -23.22 18.45
N ASN A 443 -18.43 -23.75 17.46
CA ASN A 443 -19.01 -24.24 16.21
C ASN A 443 -20.16 -25.23 16.47
N THR A 444 -21.27 -25.04 15.77
CA THR A 444 -22.42 -25.96 15.76
C THR A 444 -22.46 -26.72 14.43
N GLU A 445 -23.29 -27.75 14.30
CA GLU A 445 -23.50 -28.42 13.00
C GLU A 445 -24.05 -27.48 11.92
N GLU A 446 -24.73 -26.39 12.31
CA GLU A 446 -25.30 -25.40 11.39
C GLU A 446 -24.30 -24.28 11.04
N THR A 447 -23.37 -23.97 11.94
CA THR A 447 -22.33 -22.94 11.75
C THR A 447 -20.96 -23.51 11.38
N SER A 448 -20.80 -24.83 11.39
CA SER A 448 -19.68 -25.51 10.74
C SER A 448 -19.81 -25.30 9.23
N SER A 449 -19.31 -24.16 8.75
CA SER A 449 -18.89 -24.05 7.37
C SER A 449 -17.79 -25.10 7.10
N ALA A 450 -17.38 -25.25 5.84
CA ALA A 450 -16.39 -26.25 5.41
C ALA A 450 -15.04 -26.26 6.17
N LEU A 451 -14.82 -25.36 7.13
CA LEU A 451 -13.58 -25.15 7.87
C LEU A 451 -13.67 -25.46 9.39
N GLY A 452 -14.85 -25.73 9.95
CA GLY A 452 -15.03 -25.87 11.40
C GLY A 452 -15.52 -27.23 11.87
N THR A 453 -14.91 -27.78 12.93
CA THR A 453 -15.43 -29.00 13.59
C THR A 453 -16.48 -28.63 14.63
N PRO A 454 -17.67 -29.27 14.67
CA PRO A 454 -18.65 -29.00 15.72
C PRO A 454 -18.05 -29.20 17.13
N GLY A 455 -18.34 -28.26 18.04
CA GLY A 455 -17.82 -28.27 19.41
C GLY A 455 -16.42 -27.66 19.59
N THR A 456 -15.85 -27.06 18.55
CA THR A 456 -14.56 -26.35 18.62
C THR A 456 -14.71 -24.83 18.47
N THR A 457 -13.68 -24.07 18.84
CA THR A 457 -13.61 -22.63 18.52
C THR A 457 -13.48 -22.42 17.01
N TYR A 458 -13.83 -21.22 16.54
CA TYR A 458 -13.94 -20.95 15.10
C TYR A 458 -12.57 -20.86 14.43
N TRP A 459 -11.64 -20.10 15.00
CA TRP A 459 -10.37 -19.79 14.34
C TRP A 459 -9.25 -20.76 14.71
N TYR A 460 -9.13 -21.10 16.00
CA TYR A 460 -8.07 -21.97 16.50
C TYR A 460 -8.49 -23.44 16.66
N GLN A 461 -9.76 -23.78 16.38
CA GLN A 461 -10.29 -25.15 16.39
C GLN A 461 -10.02 -25.90 17.70
N LEU A 462 -10.11 -25.17 18.83
CA LEU A 462 -9.89 -25.72 20.16
C LEU A 462 -11.16 -26.40 20.64
N ASP A 463 -11.07 -27.63 21.13
CA ASP A 463 -12.19 -28.24 21.84
C ASP A 463 -12.45 -27.56 23.19
N SER A 464 -13.50 -28.00 23.90
CA SER A 464 -13.87 -27.41 25.20
C SER A 464 -12.76 -27.48 26.27
N GLU A 465 -11.94 -28.53 26.29
CA GLU A 465 -10.86 -28.67 27.27
C GLU A 465 -9.68 -27.75 26.92
N GLN A 466 -9.28 -27.73 25.64
CA GLN A 466 -8.25 -26.85 25.10
C GLN A 466 -8.63 -25.38 25.24
N PHE A 467 -9.86 -25.02 24.90
CA PHE A 467 -10.36 -23.65 25.03
C PHE A 467 -10.37 -23.19 26.49
N ASN A 468 -10.84 -24.02 27.41
CA ASN A 468 -10.85 -23.66 28.83
C ASN A 468 -9.43 -23.50 29.39
N ALA A 469 -8.49 -24.35 28.98
CA ALA A 469 -7.10 -24.25 29.38
C ALA A 469 -6.43 -22.98 28.81
N SER A 470 -6.61 -22.69 27.51
CA SER A 470 -6.05 -21.49 26.88
C SER A 470 -6.65 -20.22 27.50
N LYS A 471 -7.96 -20.16 27.67
CA LYS A 471 -8.64 -19.02 28.31
C LYS A 471 -8.18 -18.78 29.74
N ALA A 472 -8.05 -19.84 30.55
CA ALA A 472 -7.54 -19.72 31.91
C ALA A 472 -6.10 -19.20 31.93
N TRP A 473 -5.25 -19.69 31.02
CA TRP A 473 -3.86 -19.27 30.93
C TRP A 473 -3.75 -17.80 30.51
N TYR A 474 -4.50 -17.41 29.46
CA TYR A 474 -4.54 -16.04 28.95
C TYR A 474 -4.94 -15.04 30.03
N LEU A 475 -6.02 -15.32 30.78
CA LEU A 475 -6.47 -14.47 31.87
C LEU A 475 -5.49 -14.42 33.04
N ALA A 476 -4.85 -15.55 33.38
CA ALA A 476 -3.85 -15.60 34.44
C ALA A 476 -2.61 -14.74 34.13
N GLN A 477 -2.32 -14.50 32.86
CA GLN A 477 -1.23 -13.64 32.40
C GLN A 477 -1.63 -12.18 32.15
N GLY A 478 -2.85 -11.78 32.54
CA GLY A 478 -3.32 -10.40 32.41
C GLY A 478 -4.04 -10.10 31.09
N GLY A 479 -4.37 -11.14 30.31
CA GLY A 479 -5.20 -11.01 29.13
C GLY A 479 -6.59 -10.43 29.46
N GLN A 480 -7.10 -9.62 28.54
CA GLN A 480 -8.38 -8.91 28.65
C GLN A 480 -9.34 -9.38 27.54
N MET A 481 -10.64 -9.25 27.76
CA MET A 481 -11.69 -9.80 26.86
C MET A 481 -12.94 -8.91 26.81
N GLU A 482 -12.86 -7.67 27.30
CA GLU A 482 -13.98 -6.75 27.41
C GLU A 482 -14.50 -6.31 26.03
N ASN A 483 -13.60 -6.22 25.05
CA ASN A 483 -13.87 -5.89 23.66
C ASN A 483 -12.66 -6.31 22.79
N GLU A 484 -12.78 -6.17 21.47
CA GLU A 484 -11.73 -6.51 20.50
C GLU A 484 -10.43 -5.70 20.73
N GLU A 485 -10.53 -4.43 21.09
CA GLU A 485 -9.37 -3.53 21.21
C GLU A 485 -8.39 -3.95 22.29
N VAL A 486 -8.89 -4.50 23.40
CA VAL A 486 -8.08 -4.93 24.55
C VAL A 486 -7.51 -6.35 24.39
N ILE A 487 -7.85 -7.05 23.31
CA ILE A 487 -7.27 -8.36 23.03
C ILE A 487 -5.77 -8.23 22.76
N ASP A 488 -5.00 -9.16 23.34
CA ASP A 488 -3.58 -9.34 23.07
C ASP A 488 -3.37 -10.65 22.27
N PRO A 489 -3.20 -10.57 20.94
CA PRO A 489 -2.99 -11.75 20.10
C PRO A 489 -1.67 -12.49 20.41
N ARG A 490 -0.63 -11.75 20.82
CA ARG A 490 0.68 -12.32 21.17
C ARG A 490 0.57 -13.18 22.41
N LEU A 491 -0.16 -12.70 23.42
CA LEU A 491 -0.41 -13.45 24.65
C LEU A 491 -1.36 -14.63 24.42
N TYR A 492 -2.41 -14.46 23.63
CA TYR A 492 -3.32 -15.56 23.32
C TYR A 492 -2.62 -16.67 22.52
N THR A 493 -1.68 -16.34 21.64
CA THR A 493 -0.85 -17.33 20.92
C THR A 493 -0.09 -18.25 21.89
N ASP A 494 0.50 -17.71 22.97
CA ASP A 494 1.14 -18.53 24.01
C ASP A 494 0.13 -19.40 24.76
N ALA A 495 -1.06 -18.86 25.03
CA ALA A 495 -2.12 -19.57 25.71
C ALA A 495 -2.62 -20.79 24.89
N VAL A 496 -2.74 -20.62 23.58
CA VAL A 496 -3.08 -21.72 22.66
C VAL A 496 -1.95 -22.73 22.58
N ALA A 497 -0.69 -22.28 22.48
CA ALA A 497 0.46 -23.17 22.48
C ALA A 497 0.53 -24.03 23.77
N PHE A 498 0.27 -23.43 24.94
CA PHE A 498 0.14 -24.14 26.21
C PHE A 498 -0.97 -25.21 26.17
N ALA A 499 -2.16 -24.84 25.72
CA ALA A 499 -3.32 -25.73 25.69
C ALA A 499 -3.17 -26.90 24.68
N THR A 500 -2.30 -26.75 23.69
CA THR A 500 -2.13 -27.73 22.60
C THR A 500 -0.81 -28.50 22.68
N MET A 501 0.01 -28.30 23.71
CA MET A 501 1.38 -28.80 23.74
C MET A 501 1.50 -30.34 23.79
N TYR A 502 0.46 -31.05 24.27
CA TYR A 502 0.39 -32.51 24.34
C TYR A 502 -0.73 -33.12 23.51
N ARG A 503 -1.62 -32.28 22.95
CA ARG A 503 -2.72 -32.71 22.09
C ARG A 503 -3.01 -31.60 21.09
N ASP A 504 -2.85 -31.92 19.81
CA ASP A 504 -3.13 -30.98 18.70
C ASP A 504 -4.60 -30.52 18.71
N ALA A 505 -4.85 -29.35 18.13
CA ALA A 505 -6.20 -28.87 17.87
C ALA A 505 -6.89 -29.72 16.77
N TYR A 506 -8.21 -29.61 16.64
CA TYR A 506 -9.02 -30.49 15.79
C TYR A 506 -8.96 -30.17 14.28
N GLY A 507 -7.96 -29.40 13.84
CA GLY A 507 -7.72 -29.08 12.43
C GLY A 507 -7.58 -27.59 12.14
N GLY A 508 -7.96 -27.20 10.92
CA GLY A 508 -7.91 -25.82 10.45
C GLY A 508 -6.52 -25.32 10.04
N SER A 509 -6.47 -24.13 9.45
CA SER A 509 -5.24 -23.49 9.00
C SER A 509 -4.30 -23.12 10.15
N ARG A 510 -4.74 -23.08 11.42
CA ARG A 510 -3.89 -22.73 12.57
C ARG A 510 -3.55 -23.91 13.48
N GLY A 511 -4.38 -24.95 13.50
CA GLY A 511 -4.25 -26.09 14.43
C GLY A 511 -3.42 -27.27 13.92
N ASN A 512 -3.33 -27.48 12.60
CA ASN A 512 -2.58 -28.60 12.03
C ASN A 512 -1.06 -28.45 12.19
N PRO A 513 -0.33 -29.54 12.51
CA PRO A 513 1.14 -29.55 12.46
C PRO A 513 1.68 -29.16 11.09
N ILE A 514 2.81 -28.45 11.08
CA ILE A 514 3.51 -27.97 9.88
C ILE A 514 3.78 -29.13 8.92
N GLY A 515 4.33 -30.25 9.42
CA GLY A 515 4.65 -31.41 8.59
C GLY A 515 3.43 -31.99 7.87
N VAL A 516 2.28 -32.03 8.54
CA VAL A 516 1.02 -32.50 7.94
C VAL A 516 0.59 -31.57 6.81
N LYS A 517 0.60 -30.25 7.05
CA LYS A 517 0.25 -29.27 6.01
C LYS A 517 1.19 -29.33 4.81
N TYR A 518 2.50 -29.32 5.05
CA TYR A 518 3.50 -29.31 3.98
C TYR A 518 3.47 -30.60 3.17
N SER A 519 3.22 -31.76 3.79
CA SER A 519 3.07 -33.02 3.06
C SER A 519 1.88 -33.01 2.10
N SER A 520 0.79 -32.31 2.47
CA SER A 520 -0.39 -32.15 1.62
C SER A 520 -0.19 -31.11 0.52
N LEU A 521 0.49 -30.00 0.82
CA LEU A 521 0.68 -28.88 -0.10
C LEU A 521 1.83 -29.12 -1.11
N TYR A 522 2.85 -29.86 -0.67
CA TYR A 522 4.08 -30.12 -1.40
C TYR A 522 4.46 -31.61 -1.27
N PRO A 523 3.71 -32.53 -1.91
CA PRO A 523 3.88 -33.98 -1.72
C PRO A 523 5.24 -34.52 -2.19
N ASN A 524 6.01 -33.73 -2.93
CA ASN A 524 7.36 -34.08 -3.40
C ASN A 524 8.48 -33.43 -2.58
N TYR A 525 8.14 -32.63 -1.56
CA TYR A 525 9.12 -31.98 -0.71
C TYR A 525 9.60 -32.96 0.36
N ASN A 526 10.92 -33.10 0.52
CA ASN A 526 11.48 -34.03 1.51
C ASN A 526 11.40 -33.40 2.90
N LEU A 527 10.53 -33.95 3.75
CA LEU A 527 10.31 -33.52 5.12
C LEU A 527 11.02 -34.43 6.15
N GLU A 528 11.77 -35.44 5.71
CA GLU A 528 12.46 -36.36 6.60
C GLU A 528 13.50 -35.63 7.47
N ASP A 529 13.59 -36.01 8.74
CA ASP A 529 14.56 -35.54 9.73
C ASP A 529 14.54 -34.02 10.04
N GLN A 530 13.56 -33.27 9.56
CA GLN A 530 13.43 -31.85 9.90
C GLN A 530 12.80 -31.65 11.29
N ASN A 531 13.45 -30.83 12.12
CA ASN A 531 12.91 -30.43 13.43
C ASN A 531 11.75 -29.45 13.27
N GLY A 532 10.81 -29.46 14.22
CA GLY A 532 9.73 -28.46 14.29
C GLY A 532 8.53 -28.75 13.41
N LEU A 533 8.56 -29.81 12.60
CA LEU A 533 7.40 -30.24 11.80
C LEU A 533 6.23 -30.70 12.66
N GLU A 534 6.49 -31.09 13.90
CA GLU A 534 5.46 -31.43 14.88
C GLU A 534 4.73 -30.22 15.45
N LEU A 535 5.24 -29.00 15.26
CA LEU A 535 4.60 -27.79 15.74
C LEU A 535 3.48 -27.37 14.79
N SER A 536 2.40 -26.80 15.32
CA SER A 536 1.47 -25.98 14.53
C SER A 536 2.07 -24.60 14.23
N TYR A 537 1.46 -23.83 13.33
CA TYR A 537 1.91 -22.45 13.05
C TYR A 537 1.81 -21.58 14.31
N THR A 538 0.76 -21.76 15.11
CA THR A 538 0.59 -21.05 16.39
C THR A 538 1.66 -21.43 17.42
N GLN A 539 2.02 -22.72 17.50
CA GLN A 539 3.10 -23.17 18.38
C GLN A 539 4.47 -22.66 17.91
N ALA A 540 4.72 -22.67 16.60
CA ALA A 540 5.93 -22.12 16.01
C ALA A 540 6.05 -20.61 16.26
N ALA A 541 4.96 -19.86 16.14
CA ALA A 541 4.90 -18.42 16.44
C ALA A 541 5.21 -18.15 17.93
N SER A 542 4.58 -18.88 18.85
CA SER A 542 4.87 -18.79 20.29
C SER A 542 6.35 -19.10 20.59
N PHE A 543 6.89 -20.13 19.95
CA PHE A 543 8.28 -20.54 20.16
C PHE A 543 9.29 -19.51 19.62
N VAL A 544 9.08 -19.02 18.39
CA VAL A 544 9.90 -17.95 17.80
C VAL A 544 9.82 -16.67 18.62
N ALA A 545 8.63 -16.30 19.07
CA ALA A 545 8.47 -15.12 19.91
C ALA A 545 9.21 -15.27 21.25
N TRP A 546 9.13 -16.43 21.91
CA TRP A 546 9.93 -16.72 23.11
C TRP A 546 11.43 -16.65 22.86
N LEU A 547 11.92 -17.14 21.70
CA LEU A 547 13.32 -17.02 21.31
C LEU A 547 13.73 -15.55 21.16
N CYS A 548 12.90 -14.74 20.50
CA CYS A 548 13.16 -13.30 20.35
C CYS A 548 13.12 -12.57 21.69
N ASP A 549 12.16 -12.88 22.57
CA ASP A 549 12.03 -12.29 23.90
C ASP A 549 13.23 -12.66 24.80
N THR A 550 13.77 -13.87 24.65
CA THR A 550 14.86 -14.39 25.50
C THR A 550 16.24 -13.99 24.99
N TYR A 551 16.45 -13.98 23.67
CA TYR A 551 17.77 -13.83 23.06
C TYR A 551 17.92 -12.57 22.19
N SER A 552 16.86 -11.80 21.95
CA SER A 552 16.71 -10.77 20.90
C SER A 552 16.55 -11.33 19.49
N ILE A 553 15.80 -10.62 18.64
CA ILE A 553 15.60 -11.00 17.24
C ILE A 553 16.91 -10.97 16.42
N ASP A 554 17.77 -9.95 16.62
CA ASP A 554 19.07 -9.87 15.95
C ASP A 554 19.89 -11.13 16.16
N ARG A 555 19.98 -11.58 17.41
CA ARG A 555 20.76 -12.74 17.78
C ARG A 555 20.20 -14.03 17.21
N VAL A 556 18.88 -14.22 17.28
CA VAL A 556 18.22 -15.39 16.72
C VAL A 556 18.47 -15.45 15.20
N LEU A 557 18.29 -14.33 14.50
CA LEU A 557 18.50 -14.28 13.06
C LEU A 557 19.99 -14.40 12.69
N ASP A 558 20.94 -13.84 13.45
CA ASP A 558 22.36 -14.02 13.17
C ASP A 558 22.78 -15.50 13.26
N VAL A 559 22.32 -16.22 14.29
CA VAL A 559 22.61 -17.65 14.45
C VAL A 559 21.96 -18.48 13.34
N TYR A 560 20.68 -18.27 13.05
CA TYR A 560 19.96 -19.15 12.14
C TYR A 560 20.03 -18.73 10.66
N VAL A 561 20.21 -17.46 10.34
CA VAL A 561 20.34 -16.98 8.96
C VAL A 561 21.81 -16.95 8.55
N ASN A 562 22.66 -16.27 9.34
CA ASN A 562 24.09 -16.13 9.02
C ASN A 562 24.92 -17.35 9.43
N GLN A 563 24.29 -18.36 10.04
CA GLN A 563 24.96 -19.56 10.58
C GLN A 563 26.06 -19.21 11.60
N ALA A 564 25.87 -18.12 12.37
CA ALA A 564 26.74 -17.85 13.51
C ALA A 564 26.67 -19.02 14.50
N GLU A 565 27.80 -19.32 15.15
CA GLU A 565 27.90 -20.41 16.13
C GLU A 565 27.42 -21.77 15.61
N ASP A 566 27.71 -22.07 14.34
CA ASP A 566 27.34 -23.32 13.67
C ASP A 566 25.82 -23.60 13.73
N GLY A 567 24.99 -22.56 13.86
CA GLY A 567 23.54 -22.66 13.93
C GLY A 567 22.99 -23.12 15.29
N LEU A 568 23.79 -23.06 16.35
CA LEU A 568 23.40 -23.43 17.72
C LEU A 568 23.29 -22.19 18.60
N LEU A 569 22.06 -21.77 18.90
CA LEU A 569 21.81 -20.60 19.74
C LEU A 569 22.26 -20.89 21.18
N ASP A 570 23.32 -20.21 21.60
CA ASP A 570 24.02 -20.44 22.87
C ASP A 570 24.45 -21.92 23.07
N GLY A 571 24.82 -22.58 21.98
CA GLY A 571 25.26 -23.98 21.98
C GLY A 571 24.14 -25.00 22.20
N LYS A 572 22.87 -24.57 22.19
CA LYS A 572 21.70 -25.43 22.43
C LYS A 572 21.12 -25.99 21.15
N THR A 573 20.70 -27.24 21.23
CA THR A 573 19.93 -27.93 20.18
C THR A 573 18.47 -27.46 20.16
N TYR A 574 17.77 -27.74 19.06
CA TYR A 574 16.32 -27.51 18.95
C TYR A 574 15.53 -28.16 20.11
N GLN A 575 15.87 -29.39 20.50
CA GLN A 575 15.15 -30.12 21.56
C GLN A 575 15.36 -29.48 22.94
N GLU A 576 16.55 -28.95 23.21
CA GLU A 576 16.84 -28.21 24.45
C GLU A 576 16.07 -26.89 24.49
N LEU A 577 16.11 -26.10 23.42
CA LEU A 577 15.37 -24.84 23.33
C LEU A 577 13.85 -25.06 23.42
N LYS A 578 13.32 -26.07 22.72
CA LYS A 578 11.90 -26.45 22.82
C LYS A 578 11.52 -26.83 24.25
N SER A 579 12.37 -27.60 24.93
CA SER A 579 12.12 -27.99 26.32
C SER A 579 12.10 -26.78 27.27
N GLU A 580 12.99 -25.80 27.06
CA GLU A 580 13.01 -24.55 27.82
C GLU A 580 11.77 -23.69 27.57
N TRP A 581 11.35 -23.54 26.31
CA TRP A 581 10.11 -22.87 25.94
C TRP A 581 8.87 -23.53 26.57
N GLN A 582 8.78 -24.85 26.49
CA GLN A 582 7.69 -25.58 27.15
C GLN A 582 7.71 -25.39 28.67
N ALA A 583 8.89 -25.43 29.29
CA ALA A 583 9.03 -25.16 30.72
C ALA A 583 8.60 -23.73 31.08
N TYR A 584 8.90 -22.75 30.22
CA TYR A 584 8.41 -21.38 30.36
C TYR A 584 6.87 -21.33 30.35
N LEU A 585 6.21 -21.92 29.35
CA LEU A 585 4.75 -21.96 29.27
C LEU A 585 4.13 -22.66 30.49
N LEU A 586 4.72 -23.78 30.92
CA LEU A 586 4.28 -24.55 32.08
C LEU A 586 4.39 -23.75 33.38
N SER A 587 5.48 -22.99 33.56
CA SER A 587 5.68 -22.16 34.76
C SER A 587 4.64 -21.03 34.84
N LYS A 588 4.23 -20.50 33.69
CA LYS A 588 3.21 -19.46 33.57
C LYS A 588 1.79 -20.01 33.75
N GLY A 589 1.58 -21.27 33.39
CA GLY A 589 0.31 -21.98 33.53
C GLY A 589 0.18 -22.80 34.82
N GLU A 590 0.97 -22.51 35.87
CA GLU A 590 0.95 -23.30 37.10
C GLU A 590 -0.47 -23.34 37.71
N GLY A 591 -0.95 -24.56 37.96
CA GLY A 591 -2.29 -24.80 38.51
C GLY A 591 -3.41 -24.91 37.46
N ILE A 592 -3.11 -24.77 36.17
CA ILE A 592 -4.07 -24.95 35.07
C ILE A 592 -3.92 -26.37 34.51
N THR A 593 -5.04 -27.08 34.35
CA THR A 593 -5.04 -28.41 33.72
C THR A 593 -4.65 -28.31 32.26
N ILE A 594 -3.73 -29.17 31.82
CA ILE A 594 -3.24 -29.19 30.44
C ILE A 594 -3.90 -30.34 29.71
N PRO A 595 -4.61 -30.09 28.60
CA PRO A 595 -5.23 -31.13 27.83
C PRO A 595 -4.21 -32.19 27.37
N GLY A 596 -4.55 -33.46 27.53
CA GLY A 596 -3.71 -34.59 27.10
C GLY A 596 -2.55 -34.96 28.02
N ARG A 597 -2.39 -34.28 29.16
CA ARG A 597 -1.41 -34.61 30.21
C ARG A 597 -2.08 -35.32 31.39
#